data_AF-A0A536KB36-F1
#
_entry.id   AF-A0A536KB36-F1
#
_cell.length_a   1.000
_cell.length_b   1.000
_cell.length_c   1.000
_cell.angle_alpha   90.00
_cell.angle_beta   90.00
_cell.angle_gamma   90.00
#
_symmetry.space_group_name_H-M   'P 1'
#
loop_
_entity.id
_entity.type
_entity.pdbx_description
1 polymer ?
#
loop_
_entity_poly.entity_id
_entity_poly.type
_entity_poly.pdbx_seq_one_letter_code
_entity_poly.pdbx_strand_id
1 'polypeptide(L)' 'MERDLREQILKLFREHGVIGQISQAVPEEADEAVFVVSPKSAAEMRERELTMSLMSLLRKKVWITTDGDHWKNLTKPL' A
#
# COMPACT_ATOMS: atom_id res chain seq x y z
N MET A 1 -15.40 -0.45 12.01
CA MET A 1 -14.50 0.61 11.53
C MET A 1 -13.39 0.06 10.65
N GLU A 2 -12.67 -1.01 11.04
CA GLU A 2 -11.50 -1.49 10.26
C GLU A 2 -11.82 -1.98 8.83
N ARG A 3 -12.99 -2.60 8.61
CA ARG A 3 -13.42 -3.01 7.25
C ARG A 3 -13.56 -1.82 6.29
N ASP A 4 -14.04 -0.69 6.78
CA ASP A 4 -14.26 0.50 5.96
C ASP A 4 -12.94 1.14 5.54
N LEU A 5 -11.96 1.23 6.45
CA LEU A 5 -10.63 1.74 6.14
C LEU A 5 -9.92 0.88 5.10
N ARG A 6 -9.98 -0.46 5.25
CA ARG A 6 -9.41 -1.40 4.28
C ARG A 6 -9.98 -1.17 2.88
N GLU A 7 -11.30 -1.06 2.77
CA GLU A 7 -11.99 -0.84 1.50
C GLU A 7 -11.60 0.50 0.86
N GLN A 8 -11.45 1.56 1.67
CA GLN A 8 -10.97 2.86 1.21
C GLN A 8 -9.54 2.79 0.66
N ILE A 9 -8.62 2.07 1.34
CA ILE A 9 -7.25 1.89 0.85
C ILE A 9 -7.25 1.13 -0.48
N LEU A 10 -7.97 0.00 -0.56
CA LEU A 10 -8.10 -0.79 -1.80
C LEU A 10 -8.75 0.00 -2.94
N LYS A 11 -9.68 0.90 -2.62
CA LYS A 11 -10.28 1.80 -3.60
C LYS A 11 -9.24 2.79 -4.14
N LEU A 12 -8.44 3.42 -3.26
CA LEU A 12 -7.36 4.33 -3.68
C LEU A 12 -6.36 3.62 -4.59
N PHE A 13 -5.89 2.42 -4.23
CA PHE A 13 -4.98 1.65 -5.08
C PHE A 13 -5.56 1.42 -6.49
N ARG A 14 -6.82 0.99 -6.59
CA ARG A 14 -7.49 0.77 -7.87
C ARG A 14 -7.67 2.05 -8.68
N GLU A 15 -8.08 3.14 -8.04
CA GLU A 15 -8.23 4.44 -8.70
C GLU A 15 -6.90 4.92 -9.29
N HIS A 16 -5.77 4.57 -8.68
CA HIS A 16 -4.44 4.99 -9.11
C HIS A 16 -3.69 3.95 -9.96
N GLY A 17 -4.39 2.96 -10.52
CA GLY A 17 -3.82 2.03 -11.50
C GLY A 17 -3.15 0.79 -10.92
N VAL A 18 -3.24 0.54 -9.61
CA VAL A 18 -2.73 -0.69 -9.01
C VAL A 18 -3.77 -1.81 -9.16
N ILE A 19 -3.46 -2.77 -10.03
CA ILE A 19 -4.28 -3.96 -10.28
C ILE A 19 -3.57 -5.17 -9.64
N GLY A 20 -4.34 -6.01 -8.94
CA GLY A 20 -3.85 -7.27 -8.37
C GLY A 20 -3.77 -7.26 -6.86
N GLN A 21 -2.92 -8.14 -6.31
CA GLN A 21 -2.76 -8.31 -4.88
C GLN A 21 -1.96 -7.15 -4.27
N ILE A 22 -2.46 -6.63 -3.16
CA ILE A 22 -1.79 -5.63 -2.32
C ILE A 22 -1.58 -6.27 -0.96
N SER A 23 -0.37 -6.16 -0.44
CA SER A 23 -0.04 -6.59 0.91
C SER A 23 0.43 -5.41 1.73
N GLN A 24 0.21 -5.43 3.03
CA GLN A 24 0.76 -4.46 3.97
C GLN A 24 1.92 -5.12 4.71
N ALA A 25 3.11 -4.52 4.70
CA ALA A 25 4.15 -4.91 5.64
C ALA A 25 3.83 -4.31 7.01
N VAL A 26 4.08 -5.06 8.08
CA VAL A 26 3.93 -4.57 9.45
C VAL A 26 5.25 -3.89 9.83
N PRO A 27 5.36 -2.55 9.75
CA PRO A 27 6.58 -1.90 10.20
C PRO A 27 6.64 -1.98 11.73
N GLU A 28 7.84 -2.16 12.28
CA GLU A 28 8.07 -2.08 13.72
C GLU A 28 7.84 -0.64 14.25
N GLU A 29 7.91 0.35 13.36
CA GLU A 29 7.68 1.77 13.65
C GLU A 29 6.21 2.19 13.40
N ALA A 30 5.60 2.85 14.38
CA ALA A 30 4.16 3.14 14.40
C ALA A 30 3.72 4.29 13.48
N ASP A 31 4.65 5.09 12.97
CA ASP A 31 4.42 6.31 12.16
C ASP A 31 4.45 6.06 10.65
N GLU A 32 4.74 4.83 10.21
CA GLU A 32 4.82 4.46 8.80
C GLU A 32 3.77 3.40 8.40
N ALA A 33 3.39 3.42 7.13
CA ALA A 33 2.58 2.38 6.50
C ALA A 33 3.27 1.94 5.22
N VAL A 34 3.62 0.66 5.13
CA VAL A 34 4.34 0.10 3.99
C VAL A 34 3.40 -0.83 3.22
N PHE A 35 3.21 -0.55 1.94
CA PHE A 35 2.43 -1.38 1.03
C PHE A 35 3.32 -2.02 0.00
N VAL A 36 3.11 -3.31 -0.23
CA VAL A 36 3.83 -4.12 -1.20
C VAL A 36 2.88 -4.44 -2.35
N VAL A 37 3.30 -4.10 -3.56
CA VAL A 37 2.57 -4.33 -4.81
C VAL A 37 3.42 -5.13 -5.79
N SER A 38 2.81 -5.69 -6.83
CA SER A 38 3.58 -6.39 -7.87
C SER A 38 4.41 -5.41 -8.71
N PRO A 39 5.50 -5.85 -9.37
CA PRO A 39 6.33 -4.97 -10.21
C PRO A 39 5.55 -4.41 -11.40
N LYS A 40 4.60 -5.21 -11.92
CA LYS A 40 3.68 -4.77 -12.97
C LYS A 40 2.80 -3.61 -12.48
N SER A 41 2.19 -3.76 -11.30
CA SER A 41 1.34 -2.71 -10.73
C SER A 41 2.15 -1.45 -10.42
N ALA A 42 3.38 -1.58 -9.95
CA ALA A 42 4.28 -0.45 -9.69
C ALA A 42 4.66 0.31 -10.98
N ALA A 43 4.79 -0.38 -12.11
CA ALA A 43 5.07 0.26 -13.40
C ALA A 43 3.88 1.06 -13.95
N GLU A 44 2.65 0.66 -13.61
CA GLU A 44 1.41 1.26 -14.13
C GLU A 44 0.81 2.31 -13.16
N MET A 45 1.29 2.37 -11.90
CA MET A 45 0.67 3.20 -10.88
C MET A 45 0.99 4.70 -11.00
N ARG A 46 0.03 5.53 -10.62
CA ARG A 46 0.24 6.96 -10.35
C ARG A 46 0.80 7.14 -8.94
N GLU A 47 2.06 6.74 -8.76
CA GLU A 47 2.73 6.63 -7.44
C GLU A 47 2.56 7.88 -6.57
N ARG A 48 2.90 9.06 -7.10
CA ARG A 48 2.86 10.32 -6.34
C ARG A 48 1.47 10.64 -5.82
N GLU A 49 0.46 10.54 -6.67
CA GLU A 49 -0.95 10.83 -6.32
C GLU A 49 -1.48 9.82 -5.30
N LEU A 50 -1.14 8.55 -5.49
CA LEU A 50 -1.52 7.46 -4.59
C LEU A 50 -0.90 7.65 -3.20
N THR A 51 0.41 7.88 -3.13
CA THR A 51 1.13 8.11 -1.87
C THR A 51 0.56 9.31 -1.11
N MET A 52 0.30 10.43 -1.79
CA MET A 52 -0.32 11.61 -1.16
C MET A 52 -1.72 11.32 -0.62
N SER A 53 -2.54 10.60 -1.39
CA SER A 53 -3.89 10.20 -0.99
C SER A 53 -3.87 9.29 0.25
N LEU A 54 -2.97 8.32 0.28
CA LEU A 54 -2.80 7.40 1.40
C LEU A 54 -2.26 8.11 2.66
N MET A 55 -1.29 9.01 2.52
CA MET A 55 -0.79 9.80 3.66
C MET A 55 -1.90 10.66 4.27
N SER A 56 -2.77 11.25 3.43
CA SER A 56 -3.92 12.02 3.90
C SER A 56 -4.94 11.17 4.66
N LEU A 57 -5.26 9.97 4.13
CA LEU A 57 -6.19 9.03 4.73
C LEU A 57 -5.67 8.45 6.06
N LEU A 58 -4.41 8.02 6.08
CA LEU A 58 -3.81 7.29 7.20
C LEU A 58 -3.18 8.20 8.25
N ARG A 59 -2.90 9.47 7.92
CA ARG A 59 -2.16 10.41 8.77
C ARG A 59 -0.79 9.88 9.20
N LYS A 60 -0.13 9.14 8.30
CA LYS A 60 1.16 8.48 8.48
C LYS A 60 2.06 8.70 7.27
N LYS A 61 3.36 8.46 7.42
CA LYS A 61 4.24 8.31 6.25
C LYS A 61 3.85 7.04 5.51
N VAL A 62 3.92 7.07 4.18
CA VAL A 62 3.52 5.94 3.34
C VAL A 62 4.65 5.58 2.40
N TRP A 63 4.96 4.28 2.36
CA TRP A 63 5.89 3.69 1.41
C TRP A 63 5.15 2.68 0.55
N ILE A 64 5.37 2.72 -0.76
CA ILE A 64 4.87 1.73 -1.70
C ILE A 64 6.10 1.10 -2.35
N THR A 65 6.23 -0.20 -2.23
CA THR A 65 7.40 -0.94 -2.72
C THR A 65 6.96 -2.18 -3.47
N THR A 66 7.88 -2.75 -4.26
CA THR A 66 7.68 -4.03 -4.93
C THR A 66 8.22 -5.17 -4.09
N ASP A 67 7.68 -6.36 -4.32
CA ASP A 67 8.06 -7.65 -3.75
C ASP A 67 9.53 -8.03 -4.02
N GLY A 68 10.46 -7.42 -3.29
CA GLY A 68 11.74 -8.04 -3.00
C GLY A 68 11.55 -9.20 -2.02
N ASP A 69 12.34 -10.27 -2.15
CA ASP A 69 12.29 -11.48 -1.29
C ASP A 69 12.29 -11.20 0.22
N HIS A 70 12.76 -10.02 0.62
CA HIS A 70 12.83 -9.53 1.99
C HIS A 70 11.46 -9.41 2.71
N TRP A 71 10.35 -9.24 1.98
CA TRP A 71 9.04 -8.93 2.59
C TRP A 71 8.11 -10.13 2.77
N LYS A 72 8.46 -11.30 2.23
CA LYS A 72 7.56 -12.47 2.15
C LYS A 72 7.02 -12.96 3.50
N ASN A 73 7.79 -12.81 4.57
CA ASN A 73 7.39 -13.23 5.93
C ASN A 73 6.95 -12.07 6.83
N LEU A 74 7.03 -10.82 6.34
CA LEU A 74 6.74 -9.60 7.11
C LEU A 74 5.46 -8.90 6.67
N THR A 75 4.78 -9.45 5.66
CA THR A 75 3.59 -8.87 5.04
C THR A 75 2.34 -9.65 5.39
N LYS A 76 1.22 -8.94 5.48
CA LYS A 76 -0.13 -9.49 5.59
C LYS A 76 -0.94 -9.02 4.38
N PRO A 77 -1.80 -9.87 3.79
CA PRO A 77 -2.72 -9.43 2.76
C PRO A 77 -3.55 -8.25 3.27
N LEU A 78 -3.64 -7.19 2.46
CA LEU A 78 -4.38 -6.00 2.84
C LEU A 78 -5.88 -6.25 2.80
#